data_AF-A0A7C5GGG2-F1
#
_entry.id   AF-A0A7C5GGG2-F1
#
_cell.length_a   1.000
_cell.length_b   1.000
_cell.length_c   1.000
_cell.angle_alpha   90.00
_cell.angle_beta   90.00
_cell.angle_gamma   90.00
#
_symmetry.space_group_name_H-M   'P 1'
#
loop_
_entity.id
_entity.type
_entity.pdbx_description
1 polymer ?
#
loop_
_entity_poly.entity_id
_entity_poly.type
_entity_poly.pdbx_seq_one_letter_code
_entity_poly.pdbx_strand_id
1 'polypeptide(L)'
;MINMAVLIVRYFGGIKLGIGGLVRAYGNATKEVISNSNTIIYEKMLKYSFKTTYSDVQKSGYLLNKLEIIDIKREFLNDGVEWNVSATQQKIDKLKEEQECMR
;
A
#
# COMPACT_ATOMS: atom_id res chain seq x y z
N MET A 1 -5.08 3.13 12.25
CA MET A 1 -5.68 2.13 11.35
C MET A 1 -6.33 2.85 10.18
N ILE A 2 -6.43 2.19 9.03
CA ILE A 2 -7.09 2.73 7.83
C ILE A 2 -8.08 1.69 7.29
N ASN A 3 -8.99 2.11 6.41
CA ASN A 3 -9.96 1.22 5.73
C ASN A 3 -10.76 0.33 6.70
N MET A 4 -11.20 0.90 7.81
CA MET A 4 -12.01 0.19 8.80
C MET A 4 -13.19 1.05 9.26
N ALA A 5 -14.21 0.39 9.79
CA ALA A 5 -15.31 1.02 10.51
C ALA A 5 -15.48 0.31 11.86
N VAL A 6 -15.92 1.06 12.87
CA VAL A 6 -16.21 0.52 14.21
C VAL A 6 -17.66 0.86 14.52
N LEU A 7 -18.46 -0.17 14.80
CA LEU A 7 -19.84 -0.05 15.23
C LEU A 7 -19.93 -0.43 16.70
N ILE A 8 -20.61 0.40 17.49
CA ILE A 8 -20.85 0.12 18.90
C ILE A 8 -22.36 0.07 19.14
N VAL A 9 -22.83 -1.07 19.62
CA VAL A 9 -24.20 -1.22 20.12
C VAL A 9 -24.18 -0.98 21.62
N ARG A 10 -24.95 0.01 22.09
CA ARG A 10 -25.07 0.33 23.51
C ARG A 10 -26.51 0.20 23.97
N TYR A 11 -26.70 -0.58 25.01
CA TYR A 11 -27.96 -0.68 25.74
C TYR A 11 -27.94 0.23 26.98
N PHE A 12 -29.05 0.89 27.29
CA PHE A 12 -29.14 1.79 28.44
C PHE A 12 -29.26 0.99 29.75
N GLY A 13 -28.31 1.18 30.68
CA GLY A 13 -28.25 0.44 31.94
C GLY A 13 -28.88 1.14 33.15
N GLY A 14 -29.83 2.07 32.95
CA GLY A 14 -30.53 2.76 34.05
C GLY A 14 -29.85 4.01 34.61
N ILE A 15 -28.59 4.28 34.26
CA ILE A 15 -27.85 5.48 34.71
C ILE A 15 -27.24 6.22 33.51
N LYS A 16 -27.37 7.55 33.50
CA LYS A 16 -26.74 8.41 32.51
C LYS A 16 -25.26 8.58 32.84
N LEU A 17 -24.39 8.26 31.88
CA LEU A 17 -22.93 8.36 32.03
C LEU A 17 -22.38 9.80 31.90
N GLY A 18 -23.23 10.75 31.47
CA GLY A 18 -22.77 12.07 31.06
C GLY A 18 -21.83 12.01 29.85
N ILE A 19 -21.36 13.18 29.39
CA ILE A 19 -20.52 13.30 28.20
C ILE A 19 -19.18 12.58 28.41
N GLY A 20 -18.49 12.86 29.52
CA GLY A 20 -17.17 12.27 29.81
C GLY A 20 -17.21 10.75 29.99
N GLY A 21 -18.28 10.21 30.58
CA GLY A 21 -18.44 8.76 30.72
C GLY A 21 -18.71 8.07 29.38
N LEU A 22 -19.47 8.70 28.49
CA LEU A 22 -19.71 8.21 27.13
C LEU A 22 -18.44 8.17 26.29
N VAL A 23 -17.65 9.25 26.31
CA VAL A 23 -16.38 9.33 25.58
C VAL A 23 -15.43 8.23 26.03
N ARG A 24 -15.29 8.02 27.35
CA ARG A 24 -14.43 6.94 27.88
C ARG A 24 -14.93 5.55 27.53
N ALA A 25 -16.23 5.29 27.67
CA ALA A 25 -16.79 3.96 27.39
C ALA A 25 -16.58 3.55 25.93
N TYR A 26 -16.92 4.43 24.98
CA TYR A 26 -16.76 4.13 23.55
C TYR A 26 -15.29 4.11 23.11
N GLY A 27 -14.47 5.02 23.62
CA GLY A 27 -13.04 5.03 23.34
C GLY A 27 -12.34 3.75 23.81
N ASN A 28 -12.65 3.30 25.03
CA ASN A 28 -12.07 2.08 25.59
C ASN A 28 -12.52 0.83 24.82
N ALA A 29 -13.82 0.69 24.54
CA ALA A 29 -14.32 -0.44 23.76
C ALA A 29 -13.68 -0.50 22.36
N THR A 30 -13.55 0.65 21.68
CA THR A 30 -12.89 0.73 20.38
C THR A 30 -11.42 0.33 20.48
N LYS A 31 -10.70 0.83 21.49
CA LYS A 31 -9.28 0.52 21.71
C LYS A 31 -9.07 -0.97 21.95
N GLU A 32 -9.93 -1.61 22.75
CA GLU A 32 -9.83 -3.03 23.06
C GLU A 32 -10.05 -3.91 21.82
N VAL A 33 -11.06 -3.60 21.01
CA VAL A 33 -11.30 -4.31 19.74
C VAL A 33 -10.14 -4.14 18.78
N ILE A 34 -9.58 -2.92 18.68
CA ILE A 34 -8.42 -2.64 17.83
C ILE A 34 -7.20 -3.47 18.26
N SER A 35 -6.89 -3.49 19.56
CA SER A 35 -5.76 -4.25 20.11
C SER A 35 -5.89 -5.75 19.87
N ASN A 36 -7.11 -6.27 19.79
CA ASN A 36 -7.39 -7.69 19.54
C ASN A 36 -7.63 -8.00 18.05
N SER A 37 -7.54 -7.01 17.16
CA SER A 37 -7.78 -7.20 15.73
C SER A 37 -6.51 -7.61 15.00
N ASN A 38 -6.65 -8.51 14.02
CA ASN A 38 -5.57 -8.82 13.11
C ASN A 38 -5.38 -7.67 12.11
N THR A 39 -4.26 -6.97 12.23
CA THR A 39 -3.90 -5.88 11.32
C THR A 39 -2.80 -6.31 10.37
N ILE A 40 -2.88 -5.79 9.15
CA ILE A 40 -1.81 -5.91 8.15
C ILE A 40 -1.22 -4.52 7.91
N ILE A 41 0.08 -4.48 7.63
CA ILE A 41 0.76 -3.23 7.30
C ILE A 41 0.24 -2.76 5.94
N TYR A 42 -0.20 -1.51 5.90
CA TYR A 42 -0.53 -0.86 4.65
C TYR A 42 0.69 -0.10 4.14
N GLU A 43 1.10 -0.43 2.92
CA GLU A 43 2.08 0.34 2.17
C GLU A 43 1.37 1.02 0.99
N LYS A 44 1.59 2.33 0.84
CA LYS A 44 1.06 3.07 -0.30
C LYS A 44 1.85 2.71 -1.56
N MET A 45 1.21 1.96 -2.44
CA MET A 45 1.73 1.67 -3.77
C MET A 45 1.38 2.79 -4.75
N LEU A 46 2.32 3.12 -5.63
CA LEU A 46 2.17 4.06 -6.71
C LEU A 46 2.34 3.33 -8.04
N LYS A 47 1.65 3.80 -9.08
CA LYS A 47 1.80 3.27 -10.42
C LYS A 47 2.88 4.05 -11.15
N TYR A 48 3.78 3.34 -11.81
CA TYR A 48 4.82 3.92 -12.64
C TYR A 48 4.92 3.14 -13.95
N SER A 49 5.09 3.86 -15.06
CA SER A 49 5.19 3.27 -16.39
C SER A 49 6.43 3.75 -17.12
N PHE A 50 7.14 2.83 -17.77
CA PHE A 50 8.33 3.14 -18.58
C PHE A 50 8.46 2.18 -19.76
N LYS A 51 9.21 2.58 -20.79
CA LYS A 51 9.41 1.80 -22.03
C LYS A 51 10.86 1.37 -22.18
N THR A 52 11.07 0.18 -22.71
CA THR A 52 12.40 -0.40 -22.96
C THR A 52 12.44 -1.03 -24.35
N THR A 53 13.60 -1.03 -25.00
CA THR A 53 13.77 -1.81 -26.24
C THR A 53 13.76 -3.31 -25.95
N TYR A 54 13.56 -4.14 -26.98
CA TYR A 54 13.63 -5.61 -26.84
C TYR A 54 14.98 -6.11 -26.29
N SER A 55 16.07 -5.40 -26.60
CA SER A 55 17.42 -5.74 -26.13
C SER A 55 17.59 -5.59 -24.62
N ASP A 56 16.83 -4.69 -23.99
CA ASP A 56 16.96 -4.38 -22.56
C ASP A 56 15.89 -5.04 -21.69
N VAL A 57 14.96 -5.80 -22.27
CA VAL A 57 13.87 -6.47 -21.55
C VAL A 57 14.39 -7.36 -20.41
N GLN A 58 15.46 -8.10 -20.65
CA GLN A 58 16.06 -8.98 -19.63
C GLN A 58 16.68 -8.16 -18.48
N LYS A 59 17.37 -7.06 -18.79
CA LYS A 59 17.99 -6.18 -17.79
C LYS A 59 16.92 -5.49 -16.94
N SER A 60 15.87 -4.97 -17.56
CA SER A 60 14.76 -4.35 -16.85
C SER A 60 14.00 -5.35 -16.00
N GLY A 61 13.78 -6.57 -16.48
CA GLY A 61 13.22 -7.66 -15.67
C GLY A 61 14.08 -7.99 -14.45
N TYR A 62 15.41 -8.04 -14.61
CA TYR A 62 16.34 -8.26 -13.50
C TYR A 62 16.30 -7.13 -12.47
N LEU A 63 16.28 -5.87 -12.92
CA LEU A 63 16.20 -4.70 -12.05
C LEU A 63 14.91 -4.69 -11.20
N LEU A 64 13.76 -4.99 -11.82
CA LEU A 64 12.49 -5.06 -11.12
C LEU A 64 12.46 -6.17 -10.05
N ASN A 65 13.05 -7.33 -10.36
CA ASN A 65 13.19 -8.42 -9.39
C ASN A 65 14.14 -8.06 -8.24
N LYS A 66 15.27 -7.41 -8.54
CA LYS A 66 16.23 -6.92 -7.53
C LYS A 66 15.60 -5.92 -6.56
N LEU A 67 14.68 -5.09 -7.04
CA LEU A 67 13.91 -4.14 -6.23
C LEU A 67 12.68 -4.78 -5.55
N GLU A 68 12.48 -6.09 -5.71
CA GLU A 68 11.34 -6.86 -5.17
C GLU A 68 10.00 -6.22 -5.55
N ILE A 69 9.86 -5.82 -6.82
CA ILE A 69 8.60 -5.29 -7.37
C ILE A 69 7.83 -6.48 -7.95
N ILE A 70 6.67 -6.79 -7.39
CA ILE A 70 5.92 -8.01 -7.71
C ILE A 70 4.78 -7.73 -8.70
N ASP A 71 4.14 -6.56 -8.60
CA ASP A 71 3.04 -6.17 -9.48
C ASP A 71 3.59 -5.53 -10.77
N ILE A 72 3.89 -6.38 -11.76
CA ILE A 72 4.47 -5.99 -13.05
C ILE A 72 3.55 -6.46 -14.18
N LYS A 73 3.04 -5.51 -14.97
CA LYS A 73 2.35 -5.77 -16.24
C LYS A 73 3.23 -5.33 -17.41
N ARG A 74 3.37 -6.20 -18.41
CA ARG A 74 4.16 -5.94 -19.63
C ARG A 74 3.25 -5.88 -20.83
N GLU A 75 3.42 -4.86 -21.67
CA GLU A 75 2.73 -4.70 -22.93
C GLU A 75 3.77 -4.65 -24.05
N PHE A 76 3.67 -5.56 -25.01
CA PHE A 76 4.60 -5.65 -26.14
C PHE A 76 4.13 -4.71 -27.25
N LEU A 77 4.98 -3.76 -27.60
CA LEU A 77 4.78 -2.76 -28.65
C LEU A 77 5.68 -3.09 -29.85
N ASN A 78 5.50 -2.37 -30.96
CA ASN A 78 6.29 -2.60 -32.17
C ASN A 78 7.79 -2.31 -31.99
N ASP A 79 8.13 -1.36 -31.12
CA ASP A 79 9.48 -0.82 -30.90
C ASP A 79 10.07 -1.23 -29.52
N GLY A 80 9.35 -2.01 -28.72
CA GLY A 80 9.82 -2.42 -27.41
C GLY A 80 8.73 -2.96 -26.49
N VAL A 81 8.97 -2.85 -25.19
CA VAL A 81 8.08 -3.30 -24.13
C VAL A 81 7.76 -2.13 -23.22
N GLU A 82 6.47 -1.92 -22.95
CA GLU A 82 5.98 -1.01 -21.93
C GLU A 82 5.75 -1.77 -20.62
N TRP A 83 6.36 -1.27 -19.56
CA TRP A 83 6.29 -1.81 -18.22
C TRP A 83 5.37 -0.94 -17.40
N ASN A 84 4.34 -1.53 -16.82
CA ASN A 84 3.47 -0.91 -15.84
C ASN A 84 3.72 -1.61 -14.51
N VAL A 85 4.28 -0.88 -13.55
CA VAL A 85 4.65 -1.43 -12.26
C VAL A 85 3.95 -0.70 -11.12
N SER A 86 3.60 -1.44 -10.07
CA SER A 86 3.14 -0.84 -8.82
C SER A 86 4.14 -1.10 -7.70
N ALA A 87 4.67 -0.03 -7.10
CA ALA A 87 5.70 -0.10 -6.07
C ALA A 87 5.61 1.10 -5.12
N THR A 88 6.31 1.02 -3.98
CA THR A 88 6.43 2.15 -3.05
C THR A 88 7.24 3.29 -3.68
N GLN A 89 7.03 4.52 -3.20
CA GLN A 89 7.75 5.71 -3.68
C GLN A 89 9.28 5.49 -3.68
N GLN A 90 9.82 4.96 -2.58
CA GLN A 90 11.25 4.67 -2.44
C GLN A 90 11.78 3.70 -3.51
N LYS A 91 11.00 2.66 -3.86
CA LYS A 91 11.37 1.71 -4.91
C LYS A 91 11.31 2.33 -6.30
N ILE A 92 10.33 3.21 -6.55
CA ILE A 92 10.23 3.95 -7.82
C ILE A 92 11.39 4.92 -7.99
N ASP A 93 11.80 5.62 -6.93
CA ASP A 93 12.91 6.56 -7.01
C ASP A 93 14.23 5.83 -7.30
N LYS A 94 14.49 4.71 -6.63
CA LYS A 94 15.63 3.83 -6.95
C LYS A 94 15.58 3.28 -8.37
N LEU A 95 14.39 2.91 -8.85
CA LEU A 95 14.21 2.44 -10.22
C LEU A 95 14.59 3.51 -11.23
N LYS A 96 14.21 4.77 -10.99
CA LYS A 96 14.59 5.91 -11.85
C LYS A 96 16.10 6.17 -11.82
N GLU A 97 16.71 6.17 -10.64
CA GLU A 97 18.16 6.34 -10.49
C GLU A 97 18.95 5.25 -11.23
N GLU A 98 18.59 3.97 -11.06
CA GLU A 98 19.26 2.86 -11.75
C GLU A 98 19.01 2.89 -13.27
N GLN A 99 17.87 3.41 -13.74
CA GLN A 99 17.62 3.62 -15.18
C GLN A 99 18.45 4.76 -15.78
N GLU A 100 18.66 5.84 -15.04
CA GLU A 100 19.48 6.97 -15.49
C GLU A 100 20.97 6.60 -15.54
N CYS A 101 21.47 5.79 -14.62
CA CYS A 101 22.85 5.27 -14.68
C CYS A 101 23.11 4.26 -15.82
N MET A 102 22.07 3.72 -16.46
CA MET A 102 22.20 2.77 -17.58
C MET A 102 22.09 3.40 -18.97
N ARG A 103 21.82 4.71 -19.05
CA ARG A 103 21.87 5.50 -20.29
C ARG A 103 23.30 5.98 -20.56
#